data_AF-A0A417H996-F1
#
_entry.id   AF-A0A417H996-F1
#
_cell.length_a   1.000
_cell.length_b   1.000
_cell.length_c   1.000
_cell.angle_alpha   90.00
_cell.angle_beta   90.00
_cell.angle_gamma   90.00
#
_symmetry.space_group_name_H-M   'P 1'
#
loop_
_entity.id
_entity.type
_entity.pdbx_description
1 polymer ?
#
loop_
_entity_poly.entity_id
_entity_poly.type
_entity_poly.pdbx_seq_one_letter_code
_entity_poly.pdbx_strand_id
1 'polypeptide(L)'
;MNSMKLKRLAALLLAAGMVLTLAGCNKDDAGTDDKGTNSSQTGEKDTDSKNENNEEDDKQDTGSETLTEEEYKAKITEIGNKVGELTQDVTAAQSQATEDPQGALASLTETVNQMRPLYEELANLPAPEAFAEAQAKIKEGSEASIEILDLTLEMMELASDPDTMEEAQEKMTELTEKMNSYSDQASKLTEGLTEVLGS
;
A
#
# COMPACT_ATOMS: atom_id res chain seq x y z
N MET A 1 -15.48 -11.89 30.70
CA MET A 1 -14.50 -12.20 29.63
C MET A 1 -13.24 -12.80 30.22
N ASN A 2 -12.76 -13.93 29.69
CA ASN A 2 -11.59 -14.65 30.21
C ASN A 2 -10.28 -13.87 29.96
N SER A 3 -9.48 -13.67 31.00
CA SER A 3 -8.15 -13.03 30.94
C SER A 3 -7.20 -13.64 29.90
N MET A 4 -7.37 -14.92 29.55
CA MET A 4 -6.59 -15.57 28.49
C MET A 4 -6.95 -15.09 27.07
N LYS A 5 -8.22 -14.76 26.80
CA LYS A 5 -8.64 -14.24 25.48
C LYS A 5 -8.05 -12.85 25.23
N LEU A 6 -8.16 -11.98 26.23
CA LEU A 6 -7.61 -10.61 26.21
C LEU A 6 -6.10 -10.62 25.96
N LYS A 7 -5.36 -11.52 26.62
CA LYS A 7 -3.89 -11.64 26.46
C LYS A 7 -3.48 -12.17 25.08
N ARG A 8 -4.24 -13.10 24.50
CA ARG A 8 -3.96 -13.65 23.17
C ARG A 8 -4.26 -12.65 22.07
N LEU A 9 -5.38 -11.93 22.21
CA LEU A 9 -5.80 -10.94 21.25
C LEU A 9 -4.85 -9.73 21.23
N ALA A 10 -4.36 -9.30 22.40
CA ALA A 10 -3.29 -8.31 22.51
C ALA A 10 -1.97 -8.78 21.87
N ALA A 11 -1.59 -10.06 22.03
CA ALA A 11 -0.39 -10.61 21.40
C ALA A 11 -0.51 -10.70 19.87
N LEU A 12 -1.70 -11.00 19.36
CA LEU A 12 -2.01 -11.04 17.94
C LEU A 12 -1.98 -9.64 17.30
N LEU A 13 -2.52 -8.63 17.98
CA LEU A 13 -2.43 -7.23 17.57
C LEU A 13 -0.98 -6.74 17.44
N LEU A 14 -0.11 -7.12 18.37
CA LEU A 14 1.33 -6.78 18.31
C LEU A 14 2.05 -7.46 17.13
N ALA A 15 1.63 -8.66 16.73
CA ALA A 15 2.20 -9.35 15.57
C ALA A 15 1.71 -8.73 14.25
N ALA A 16 0.44 -8.34 14.16
CA ALA A 16 -0.16 -7.68 13.01
C ALA A 16 0.54 -6.35 12.68
N GLY A 17 0.89 -5.57 13.70
CA GLY A 17 1.61 -4.31 13.53
C GLY A 17 2.96 -4.43 12.85
N MET A 18 3.69 -5.52 13.10
CA MET A 18 5.01 -5.75 12.50
C MET A 18 4.91 -5.96 10.98
N VAL A 19 3.76 -6.40 10.46
CA VAL A 19 3.57 -6.66 9.03
C VAL A 19 3.32 -5.39 8.23
N LEU A 20 2.66 -4.39 8.83
CA LEU A 20 2.38 -3.11 8.18
C LEU A 20 3.54 -2.10 8.31
N THR A 21 4.49 -2.31 9.22
CA THR A 21 5.64 -1.41 9.39
C THR A 21 6.66 -1.43 8.24
N LEU A 22 6.47 -2.26 7.21
CA LEU A 22 7.36 -2.35 6.04
C LEU A 22 7.28 -1.13 5.08
N ALA A 23 6.29 -0.23 5.23
CA ALA A 23 6.17 0.96 4.37
C ALA A 23 6.84 2.24 4.94
N GLY A 24 7.55 2.15 6.07
CA GLY A 24 8.14 3.30 6.76
C GLY A 24 9.61 3.58 6.42
N CYS A 25 9.96 3.74 5.15
CA CYS A 25 11.31 4.18 4.73
C CYS A 25 11.30 5.37 3.76
N ASN A 26 10.51 6.41 4.06
CA ASN A 26 10.91 7.77 3.69
C ASN A 26 11.27 8.51 4.96
N LYS A 27 12.54 8.39 5.35
CA LYS A 27 13.13 9.29 6.33
C LYS A 27 13.59 10.51 5.55
N ASP A 28 12.88 11.62 5.72
CA ASP A 28 13.38 12.96 5.49
C ASP A 28 14.83 13.08 6.01
N ASP A 29 15.78 13.29 5.09
CA ASP A 29 17.08 13.87 5.42
C ASP A 29 17.17 15.23 4.72
N ALA A 30 16.48 16.20 5.35
CA ALA A 30 16.59 17.60 4.99
C ALA A 30 17.93 18.17 5.53
N GLY A 31 18.93 18.20 4.64
CA GLY A 31 19.87 19.31 4.48
C GLY A 31 21.21 19.24 5.22
N THR A 32 22.31 19.33 4.46
CA THR A 32 23.16 20.55 4.44
C THR A 32 24.23 20.52 3.33
N ASP A 33 24.23 21.62 2.56
CA ASP A 33 25.36 22.26 1.87
C ASP A 33 26.10 21.57 0.71
N ASP A 34 25.60 21.76 -0.53
CA ASP A 34 26.50 21.94 -1.69
C ASP A 34 26.60 23.44 -2.02
N LYS A 35 27.79 24.00 -1.79
CA LYS A 35 28.17 25.35 -2.20
C LYS A 35 29.23 25.25 -3.29
N GLY A 36 28.78 25.05 -4.54
CA GLY A 36 29.63 24.93 -5.72
C GLY A 36 29.30 25.91 -6.85
N THR A 37 29.49 27.21 -6.62
CA THR A 37 29.95 28.26 -7.55
C THR A 37 29.81 28.07 -9.09
N ASN A 38 28.87 28.82 -9.67
CA ASN A 38 29.02 29.82 -10.75
C ASN A 38 29.72 29.45 -12.08
N SER A 39 29.00 29.59 -13.21
CA SER A 39 29.32 30.59 -14.27
C SER A 39 28.36 30.53 -15.48
N SER A 40 27.73 31.68 -15.73
CA SER A 40 27.50 32.39 -17.00
C SER A 40 27.77 31.65 -18.33
N GLN A 41 26.82 31.67 -19.28
CA GLN A 41 26.70 32.71 -20.34
C GLN A 41 25.68 32.31 -21.43
N THR A 42 24.72 33.21 -21.66
CA THR A 42 24.17 33.71 -22.96
C THR A 42 24.09 32.81 -24.20
N GLY A 43 22.92 32.85 -24.86
CA GLY A 43 22.80 32.63 -26.30
C GLY A 43 21.37 32.47 -26.81
N GLU A 44 20.66 33.59 -27.03
CA GLU A 44 19.47 33.65 -27.87
C GLU A 44 19.82 33.30 -29.33
N LYS A 45 18.97 32.49 -30.00
CA LYS A 45 18.53 32.76 -31.38
C LYS A 45 17.32 31.91 -31.79
N ASP A 46 16.24 32.61 -32.14
CA ASP A 46 15.09 32.15 -32.91
C ASP A 46 15.48 31.39 -34.19
N THR A 47 14.63 30.45 -34.64
CA THR A 47 13.99 30.51 -35.97
C THR A 47 12.77 29.59 -36.01
N ASP A 48 11.65 30.23 -36.33
CA ASP A 48 10.34 29.74 -36.73
C ASP A 48 10.38 28.79 -37.94
N SER A 49 9.62 27.69 -37.91
CA SER A 49 9.02 27.08 -39.11
C SER A 49 7.90 26.11 -38.75
N LYS A 50 6.69 26.65 -38.81
CA LYS A 50 5.38 26.01 -39.06
C LYS A 50 5.42 24.96 -40.20
N ASN A 51 4.78 23.79 -40.04
CA ASN A 51 3.71 23.33 -40.96
C ASN A 51 3.00 22.02 -40.50
N GLU A 52 1.74 22.22 -40.11
CA GLU A 52 0.49 21.44 -40.24
C GLU A 52 0.48 19.98 -40.77
N ASN A 53 -0.22 19.16 -39.99
CA ASN A 53 -1.39 18.31 -40.33
C ASN A 53 -1.27 16.78 -40.45
N ASN A 54 -2.28 16.17 -39.83
CA ASN A 54 -2.93 14.87 -40.03
C ASN A 54 -2.18 13.64 -39.43
N GLU A 55 -2.80 12.74 -38.67
CA GLU A 55 -4.20 12.28 -38.60
C GLU A 55 -4.58 11.96 -37.15
N GLU A 56 -5.73 12.46 -36.70
CA GLU A 56 -6.48 11.90 -35.58
C GLU A 56 -7.17 10.63 -36.10
N ASP A 57 -6.60 9.46 -35.80
CA ASP A 57 -7.29 8.18 -36.00
C ASP A 57 -8.25 8.00 -34.82
N ASP A 58 -9.48 8.42 -35.06
CA ASP A 58 -10.67 8.18 -34.23
C ASP A 58 -10.92 6.67 -34.18
N LYS A 59 -10.19 5.98 -33.30
CA LYS A 59 -10.60 4.70 -32.77
C LYS A 59 -11.41 4.94 -31.52
N GLN A 60 -12.71 5.03 -31.74
CA GLN A 60 -13.73 4.72 -30.76
C GLN A 60 -13.54 3.27 -30.28
N ASP A 61 -12.63 3.07 -29.31
CA ASP A 61 -12.53 1.85 -28.52
C ASP A 61 -13.43 2.00 -27.30
N THR A 62 -14.37 1.09 -27.16
CA THR A 62 -15.30 0.99 -26.04
C THR A 62 -14.62 0.42 -24.78
N GLY A 63 -13.39 0.83 -24.51
CA GLY A 63 -12.52 0.33 -23.45
C GLY A 63 -12.53 1.24 -22.23
N SER A 64 -12.43 0.65 -21.03
CA SER A 64 -12.18 1.40 -19.80
C SER A 64 -10.99 2.34 -20.03
N GLU A 65 -11.23 3.66 -20.06
CA GLU A 65 -10.20 4.65 -20.41
C GLU A 65 -8.98 4.46 -19.50
N THR A 66 -7.86 4.05 -20.09
CA THR A 66 -6.56 4.00 -19.40
C THR A 66 -6.20 5.40 -18.93
N LEU A 67 -5.74 5.52 -17.68
CA LEU A 67 -5.33 6.81 -17.14
C LEU A 67 -4.12 7.35 -17.92
N THR A 68 -4.01 8.68 -17.98
CA THR A 68 -2.74 9.30 -18.37
C THR A 68 -1.66 9.01 -17.32
N GLU A 69 -0.37 9.18 -17.68
CA GLU A 69 0.73 9.00 -16.72
C GLU A 69 0.60 9.91 -15.49
N GLU A 70 0.18 11.16 -15.68
CA GLU A 70 0.00 12.11 -14.59
C GLU A 70 -1.16 11.70 -13.67
N GLU A 71 -2.31 11.33 -14.24
CA GLU A 71 -3.47 10.88 -13.46
C GLU A 71 -3.18 9.57 -12.70
N TYR A 72 -2.47 8.65 -13.32
CA TYR A 72 -2.07 7.39 -12.70
C TYR A 72 -1.11 7.62 -11.52
N LYS A 73 -0.08 8.46 -11.68
CA LYS A 73 0.83 8.85 -10.59
C LYS A 73 0.09 9.59 -9.47
N ALA A 74 -0.82 10.49 -9.83
CA ALA A 74 -1.63 11.21 -8.86
C ALA A 74 -2.53 10.26 -8.06
N LYS A 75 -3.15 9.27 -8.72
CA LYS A 75 -3.97 8.23 -8.08
C LYS A 75 -3.18 7.36 -7.11
N ILE A 76 -2.00 6.90 -7.53
CA ILE A 76 -1.11 6.13 -6.65
C ILE A 76 -0.71 6.96 -5.42
N THR A 77 -0.39 8.23 -5.62
CA THR A 77 -0.03 9.14 -4.51
C THR A 77 -1.20 9.38 -3.57
N GLU A 78 -2.41 9.60 -4.11
CA GLU A 78 -3.64 9.77 -3.34
C GLU A 78 -3.91 8.54 -2.45
N ILE A 79 -3.84 7.34 -3.04
CA ILE A 79 -4.05 6.08 -2.33
C ILE A 79 -2.95 5.87 -1.29
N GLY A 80 -1.69 6.08 -1.64
CA GLY A 80 -0.55 5.94 -0.74
C GLY A 80 -0.67 6.82 0.50
N ASN A 81 -1.13 8.07 0.35
CA ASN A 81 -1.38 8.96 1.48
C ASN A 81 -2.48 8.42 2.41
N LYS A 82 -3.61 7.95 1.85
CA LYS A 82 -4.69 7.35 2.65
C LYS A 82 -4.25 6.10 3.39
N VAL A 83 -3.48 5.22 2.73
CA VAL A 83 -2.90 4.03 3.37
C VAL A 83 -1.92 4.44 4.49
N GLY A 84 -1.13 5.49 4.28
CA GLY A 84 -0.25 6.06 5.29
C GLY A 84 -0.99 6.58 6.53
N GLU A 85 -2.10 7.29 6.35
CA GLU A 85 -2.99 7.74 7.43
C GLU A 85 -3.56 6.54 8.21
N LEU A 86 -4.13 5.55 7.52
CA LEU A 86 -4.70 4.35 8.13
C LEU A 86 -3.64 3.52 8.88
N THR A 87 -2.37 3.55 8.45
CA THR A 87 -1.27 2.87 9.16
C THR A 87 -1.05 3.47 10.56
N GLN A 88 -1.35 4.76 10.74
CA GLN A 88 -1.34 5.39 12.06
C GLN A 88 -2.46 4.83 12.94
N ASP A 89 -3.64 4.56 12.38
CA ASP A 89 -4.76 3.95 13.10
C ASP A 89 -4.44 2.52 13.54
N VAL A 90 -3.75 1.73 12.71
CA VAL A 90 -3.21 0.42 13.11
C VAL A 90 -2.26 0.54 14.30
N THR A 91 -1.40 1.56 14.30
CA THR A 91 -0.47 1.81 15.42
C THR A 91 -1.21 2.24 16.69
N ALA A 92 -2.27 3.03 16.56
CA ALA A 92 -3.13 3.41 17.67
C ALA A 92 -3.89 2.21 18.25
N ALA A 93 -4.46 1.34 17.40
CA ALA A 93 -5.15 0.11 17.81
C ALA A 93 -4.19 -0.83 18.56
N GLN A 94 -2.95 -0.98 18.09
CA GLN A 94 -1.92 -1.75 18.80
C GLN A 94 -1.64 -1.20 20.21
N SER A 95 -1.58 0.13 20.35
CA SER A 95 -1.36 0.77 21.65
C SER A 95 -2.55 0.52 22.59
N GLN A 96 -3.77 0.65 22.06
CA GLN A 96 -5.02 0.38 22.78
C GLN A 96 -5.13 -1.09 23.23
N ALA A 97 -4.55 -2.02 22.48
CA ALA A 97 -4.63 -3.46 22.74
C ALA A 97 -4.16 -3.87 24.15
N THR A 98 -3.30 -3.06 24.78
CA THR A 98 -2.81 -3.33 26.13
C THR A 98 -3.86 -3.07 27.22
N GLU A 99 -4.77 -2.14 26.99
CA GLU A 99 -5.79 -1.69 27.96
C GLU A 99 -7.19 -2.20 27.59
N ASP A 100 -7.52 -2.18 26.29
CA ASP A 100 -8.80 -2.61 25.74
C ASP A 100 -8.61 -3.42 24.45
N PRO A 101 -8.31 -4.73 24.58
CA PRO A 101 -8.14 -5.61 23.42
C PRO A 101 -9.39 -5.70 22.54
N GLN A 102 -10.60 -5.67 23.11
CA GLN A 102 -11.82 -5.74 22.29
C GLN A 102 -12.03 -4.46 21.48
N GLY A 103 -11.83 -3.29 22.09
CA GLY A 103 -11.85 -2.02 21.36
C GLY A 103 -10.76 -1.95 20.30
N ALA A 104 -9.55 -2.43 20.61
CA ALA A 104 -8.46 -2.50 19.64
C ALA A 104 -8.76 -3.42 18.44
N LEU A 105 -9.40 -4.58 18.66
CA LEU A 105 -9.91 -5.42 17.58
C LEU A 105 -10.92 -4.67 16.71
N ALA A 106 -11.88 -3.98 17.33
CA ALA A 106 -12.90 -3.23 16.59
C ALA A 106 -12.25 -2.12 15.73
N SER A 107 -11.33 -1.35 16.31
CA SER A 107 -10.56 -0.32 15.60
C SER A 107 -9.76 -0.91 14.45
N LEU A 108 -9.04 -2.01 14.67
CA LEU A 108 -8.28 -2.67 13.60
C LEU A 108 -9.20 -3.19 12.48
N THR A 109 -10.34 -3.77 12.84
CA THR A 109 -11.34 -4.24 11.88
C THR A 109 -11.86 -3.10 11.01
N GLU A 110 -12.13 -1.94 11.61
CA GLU A 110 -12.51 -0.73 10.87
C GLU A 110 -11.39 -0.27 9.93
N THR A 111 -10.16 -0.17 10.44
CA THR A 111 -9.00 0.25 9.63
C THR A 111 -8.76 -0.69 8.45
N VAL A 112 -8.83 -2.00 8.65
CA VAL A 112 -8.67 -2.98 7.56
C VAL A 112 -9.79 -2.86 6.53
N ASN A 113 -11.04 -2.67 6.97
CA ASN A 113 -12.17 -2.44 6.06
C ASN A 113 -12.03 -1.15 5.24
N GLN A 114 -11.27 -0.17 5.73
CA GLN A 114 -10.92 1.06 5.00
C GLN A 114 -9.70 0.87 4.09
N MET A 115 -8.70 0.09 4.50
CA MET A 115 -7.50 -0.20 3.70
C MET A 115 -7.78 -1.14 2.53
N ARG A 116 -8.63 -2.15 2.72
CA ARG A 116 -8.97 -3.15 1.71
C ARG A 116 -9.40 -2.54 0.37
N PRO A 117 -10.40 -1.63 0.29
CA PRO A 117 -10.78 -1.03 -0.98
C PRO A 117 -9.68 -0.16 -1.60
N LEU A 118 -8.75 0.39 -0.81
CA LEU A 118 -7.62 1.17 -1.33
C LEU A 118 -6.60 0.27 -2.04
N TYR A 119 -6.27 -0.88 -1.46
CA TYR A 119 -5.43 -1.88 -2.13
C TYR A 119 -6.12 -2.51 -3.34
N GLU A 120 -7.45 -2.71 -3.27
CA GLU A 120 -8.22 -3.19 -4.43
C GLU A 120 -8.23 -2.16 -5.56
N GLU A 121 -8.39 -0.87 -5.24
CA GLU A 121 -8.28 0.22 -6.22
C GLU A 121 -6.88 0.24 -6.83
N LEU A 122 -5.83 0.22 -6.00
CA LEU A 122 -4.43 0.22 -6.42
C LEU A 122 -4.09 -0.95 -7.35
N ALA A 123 -4.56 -2.16 -7.03
CA ALA A 123 -4.35 -3.36 -7.83
C ALA A 123 -5.01 -3.30 -9.21
N ASN A 124 -6.08 -2.51 -9.35
CA ASN A 124 -6.92 -2.46 -10.55
C ASN A 124 -6.89 -1.09 -11.25
N LEU A 125 -5.98 -0.20 -10.87
CA LEU A 125 -5.79 1.07 -11.58
C LEU A 125 -5.51 0.80 -13.07
N PRO A 126 -6.23 1.47 -13.99
CA PRO A 126 -6.04 1.26 -15.41
C PRO A 126 -4.78 2.01 -15.87
N ALA A 127 -3.63 1.38 -15.66
CA ALA A 127 -2.32 1.95 -15.92
C ALA A 127 -2.07 2.19 -17.43
N PRO A 128 -1.34 3.25 -17.80
CA PRO A 128 -0.87 3.43 -19.16
C PRO A 128 0.21 2.39 -19.51
N GLU A 129 0.41 2.14 -20.80
CA GLU A 129 1.33 1.11 -21.31
C GLU A 129 2.76 1.25 -20.74
N ALA A 130 3.24 2.48 -20.55
CA ALA A 130 4.55 2.79 -19.97
C ALA A 130 4.75 2.23 -18.55
N PHE A 131 3.66 1.99 -17.80
CA PHE A 131 3.69 1.47 -16.44
C PHE A 131 3.09 0.06 -16.32
N ALA A 132 2.87 -0.67 -17.42
CA ALA A 132 2.23 -1.99 -17.36
C ALA A 132 3.00 -3.00 -16.48
N GLU A 133 4.32 -3.03 -16.57
CA GLU A 133 5.16 -3.91 -15.74
C GLU A 133 5.15 -3.49 -14.26
N ALA A 134 5.20 -2.18 -14.01
CA ALA A 134 5.11 -1.64 -12.66
C ALA A 134 3.73 -1.92 -12.03
N GLN A 135 2.65 -1.78 -12.81
CA GLN A 135 1.29 -2.10 -12.36
C GLN A 135 1.13 -3.59 -12.06
N ALA A 136 1.77 -4.50 -12.81
CA ALA A 136 1.75 -5.92 -12.49
C ALA A 136 2.37 -6.20 -11.11
N LYS A 137 3.49 -5.56 -10.77
CA LYS A 137 4.13 -5.67 -9.44
C LYS A 137 3.25 -5.05 -8.34
N ILE A 138 2.70 -3.87 -8.60
CA ILE A 138 1.78 -3.18 -7.67
C ILE A 138 0.56 -4.05 -7.39
N LYS A 139 -0.01 -4.68 -8.42
CA LYS A 139 -1.13 -5.61 -8.30
C LYS A 139 -0.80 -6.81 -7.44
N GLU A 140 0.27 -7.53 -7.76
CA GLU A 140 0.70 -8.71 -6.99
C GLU A 140 0.94 -8.35 -5.51
N GLY A 141 1.60 -7.22 -5.26
CA GLY A 141 1.85 -6.73 -3.92
C GLY A 141 0.58 -6.32 -3.16
N SER A 142 -0.33 -5.62 -3.83
CA SER A 142 -1.59 -5.14 -3.24
C SER A 142 -2.54 -6.29 -2.91
N GLU A 143 -2.67 -7.29 -3.81
CA GLU A 143 -3.45 -8.50 -3.57
C GLU A 143 -2.90 -9.30 -2.38
N ALA A 144 -1.57 -9.39 -2.27
CA ALA A 144 -0.92 -10.02 -1.13
C ALA A 144 -1.16 -9.25 0.18
N SER A 145 -1.13 -7.91 0.14
CA SER A 145 -1.44 -7.08 1.32
C SER A 145 -2.88 -7.30 1.77
N ILE A 146 -3.85 -7.34 0.86
CA ILE A 146 -5.25 -7.65 1.18
C ILE A 146 -5.35 -9.02 1.85
N GLU A 147 -4.70 -10.04 1.29
CA GLU A 147 -4.77 -11.40 1.81
C GLU A 147 -4.20 -11.52 3.24
N ILE A 148 -3.11 -10.82 3.53
CA ILE A 148 -2.52 -10.75 4.88
C ILE A 148 -3.45 -10.01 5.85
N LEU A 149 -4.06 -8.90 5.43
CA LEU A 149 -4.99 -8.14 6.26
C LEU A 149 -6.25 -8.97 6.58
N ASP A 150 -6.83 -9.63 5.58
CA ASP A 150 -7.99 -10.50 5.72
C ASP A 150 -7.68 -11.68 6.67
N LEU A 151 -6.53 -12.33 6.50
CA LEU A 151 -6.12 -13.44 7.37
C LEU A 151 -5.82 -13.00 8.81
N THR A 152 -5.29 -11.79 8.98
CA THR A 152 -5.07 -11.20 10.30
C THR A 152 -6.38 -10.93 11.03
N LEU A 153 -7.39 -10.40 10.32
CA LEU A 153 -8.73 -10.22 10.86
C LEU A 153 -9.38 -11.55 11.21
N GLU A 154 -9.36 -12.52 10.28
CA GLU A 154 -9.93 -13.85 10.50
C GLU A 154 -9.32 -14.50 11.74
N MET A 155 -7.99 -14.45 11.91
CA MET A 155 -7.35 -14.98 13.11
C MET A 155 -7.75 -14.25 14.38
N MET A 156 -7.98 -12.93 14.31
CA MET A 156 -8.37 -12.15 15.48
C MET A 156 -9.83 -12.39 15.88
N GLU A 157 -10.72 -12.55 14.90
CA GLU A 157 -12.10 -12.98 15.09
C GLU A 157 -12.14 -14.37 15.73
N LEU A 158 -11.41 -15.34 15.17
CA LEU A 158 -11.32 -16.69 15.73
C LEU A 158 -10.70 -16.65 17.14
N ALA A 159 -9.63 -15.90 17.38
CA ALA A 159 -9.04 -15.79 18.71
C ALA A 159 -9.96 -15.15 19.78
N SER A 160 -11.00 -14.42 19.35
CA SER A 160 -12.02 -13.84 20.24
C SER A 160 -13.03 -14.88 20.75
N ASP A 161 -13.24 -15.96 19.98
CA ASP A 161 -14.13 -17.07 20.27
C ASP A 161 -13.33 -18.27 20.85
N PRO A 162 -13.70 -18.83 22.03
CA PRO A 162 -12.94 -19.91 22.63
C PRO A 162 -13.18 -21.26 21.95
N ASP A 163 -14.26 -21.39 21.18
CA ASP A 163 -14.68 -22.64 20.53
C ASP A 163 -14.01 -22.83 19.16
N THR A 164 -13.42 -21.76 18.59
CA THR A 164 -12.73 -21.76 17.29
C THR A 164 -11.20 -21.79 17.42
N MET A 165 -10.70 -22.22 18.59
CA MET A 165 -9.28 -22.15 18.93
C MET A 165 -8.38 -23.02 18.02
N GLU A 166 -8.92 -24.14 17.52
CA GLU A 166 -8.24 -25.04 16.59
C GLU A 166 -8.11 -24.40 15.19
N GLU A 167 -9.18 -23.75 14.72
CA GLU A 167 -9.21 -23.00 13.46
C GLU A 167 -8.26 -21.79 13.52
N ALA A 168 -8.21 -21.08 14.66
CA ALA A 168 -7.25 -20.00 14.87
C ALA A 168 -5.79 -20.47 14.75
N GLN A 169 -5.48 -21.69 15.18
CA GLN A 169 -4.14 -22.26 15.09
C GLN A 169 -3.78 -22.68 13.66
N GLU A 170 -4.75 -23.23 12.92
CA GLU A 170 -4.59 -23.52 11.48
C GLU A 170 -4.30 -22.23 10.71
N LYS A 171 -5.10 -21.18 10.94
CA LYS A 171 -4.91 -19.86 10.34
C LYS A 171 -3.59 -19.20 10.73
N MET A 172 -3.08 -19.45 11.93
CA MET A 172 -1.75 -18.99 12.34
C MET A 172 -0.62 -19.66 11.56
N THR A 173 -0.81 -20.93 11.18
CA THR A 173 0.13 -21.63 10.30
C THR A 173 0.06 -21.05 8.89
N GLU A 174 -1.14 -20.85 8.35
CA GLU A 174 -1.35 -20.21 7.05
C GLU A 174 -0.72 -18.80 7.00
N LEU A 175 -0.88 -18.01 8.06
CA LEU A 175 -0.30 -16.66 8.13
C LEU A 175 1.21 -16.71 8.13
N THR A 176 1.80 -17.65 8.86
CA THR A 176 3.26 -17.82 8.90
C THR A 176 3.81 -18.21 7.52
N GLU A 177 3.12 -19.12 6.82
CA GLU A 177 3.50 -19.50 5.45
C GLU A 177 3.36 -18.32 4.49
N LYS A 178 2.24 -17.59 4.54
CA LYS A 178 2.02 -16.41 3.71
C LYS A 178 3.01 -15.30 4.02
N MET A 179 3.38 -15.06 5.28
CA MET A 179 4.38 -14.05 5.62
C MET A 179 5.75 -14.31 4.95
N ASN A 180 6.14 -15.57 4.79
CA ASN A 180 7.38 -15.90 4.07
C ASN A 180 7.30 -15.51 2.59
N SER A 181 6.13 -15.71 1.95
CA SER A 181 5.87 -15.27 0.57
C SER A 181 5.66 -13.75 0.46
N TYR A 182 5.09 -13.15 1.51
CA TYR A 182 4.72 -11.74 1.55
C TYR A 182 5.94 -10.83 1.48
N SER A 183 7.09 -11.25 2.01
CA SER A 183 8.33 -10.46 1.91
C SER A 183 8.69 -10.13 0.46
N ASP A 184 8.57 -11.10 -0.45
CA ASP A 184 8.86 -10.90 -1.87
C ASP A 184 7.78 -10.03 -2.53
N GLN A 185 6.51 -10.24 -2.18
CA GLN A 185 5.38 -9.47 -2.70
C GLN A 185 5.40 -8.01 -2.24
N ALA A 186 5.77 -7.76 -0.98
CA ALA A 186 5.97 -6.43 -0.42
C ALA A 186 7.14 -5.72 -1.11
N SER A 187 8.23 -6.44 -1.40
CA SER A 187 9.35 -5.89 -2.17
C SER A 187 8.92 -5.49 -3.58
N LYS A 188 8.16 -6.35 -4.28
CA LYS A 188 7.56 -6.03 -5.59
C LYS A 188 6.62 -4.82 -5.52
N LEU A 189 5.78 -4.73 -4.50
CA LEU A 189 4.92 -3.56 -4.29
C LEU A 189 5.76 -2.27 -4.25
N THR A 190 6.80 -2.27 -3.43
CA THR A 190 7.71 -1.12 -3.31
C THR A 190 8.40 -0.82 -4.63
N GLU A 191 8.96 -1.82 -5.31
CA GLU A 191 9.61 -1.66 -6.62
C GLU A 191 8.66 -1.04 -7.64
N GLY A 192 7.45 -1.57 -7.77
CA GLY A 192 6.44 -1.07 -8.70
C GLY A 192 6.04 0.38 -8.39
N LEU A 193 5.86 0.73 -7.11
CA LEU A 193 5.58 2.10 -6.71
C LEU A 193 6.75 3.06 -7.04
N THR A 194 8.00 2.63 -6.81
CA THR A 194 9.20 3.41 -7.15
C THR A 194 9.37 3.62 -8.65
N GLU A 195 9.09 2.59 -9.47
CA GLU A 195 9.13 2.68 -10.93
C GLU A 195 8.14 3.71 -11.48
N VAL A 196 6.99 3.89 -10.81
CA VAL A 196 5.96 4.86 -11.23
C VAL A 196 6.26 6.27 -10.75
N LEU A 197 6.52 6.43 -9.45
CA LEU A 197 6.64 7.75 -8.83
C LEU A 197 8.01 8.40 -9.06
N GLY A 198 9.02 7.60 -9.42
CA GLY A 198 10.41 8.03 -9.39
C GLY A 198 10.93 8.10 -7.95
N SER A 199 12.24 7.96 -7.80
CA SER A 199 12.93 8.17 -6.52
C SER A 199 13.07 9.66 -6.20
#